data_AF-A0A2M7UNM7-F1
#
_entry.id   AF-A0A2M7UNM7-F1
#
_cell.length_a   1.000
_cell.length_b   1.000
_cell.length_c   1.000
_cell.angle_alpha   90.00
_cell.angle_beta   90.00
_cell.angle_gamma   90.00
#
_symmetry.space_group_name_H-M   'P 1'
#
loop_
_entity.id
_entity.type
_entity.pdbx_description
1 polymer ?
#
loop_
_entity_poly.entity_id
_entity_poly.type
_entity_poly.pdbx_seq_one_letter_code
_entity_poly.pdbx_strand_id
1 'polypeptide(L)' 'MDRFLAIALGCPAAFLILYYRRAIREFIGNVDFAESFLGAGGTNTFVVLLGILTFILSLMYGFGALQSLLIGSFGRFF' A
#
# COMPACT_ATOMS: atom_id res chain seq x y z
N MET A 1 -8.83 11.86 16.81
CA MET A 1 -7.34 11.82 16.87
C MET A 1 -6.76 10.70 16.03
N ASP A 2 -7.48 9.58 15.89
CA ASP A 2 -6.98 8.33 15.28
C ASP A 2 -6.65 8.46 13.78
N ARG A 3 -7.40 9.27 13.03
CA ARG A 3 -7.14 9.52 11.60
C ARG A 3 -5.83 10.26 11.36
N PHE A 4 -5.48 11.19 12.24
CA PHE A 4 -4.25 11.97 12.12
C PHE A 4 -3.02 11.10 12.41
N LEU A 5 -3.12 10.19 13.38
CA LEU A 5 -2.09 9.18 13.67
C LEU A 5 -1.90 8.21 12.49
N ALA A 6 -2.98 7.80 11.84
CA ALA A 6 -2.91 6.92 10.67
C ALA A 6 -2.18 7.57 9.48
N ILE A 7 -2.37 8.87 9.23
CA ILE A 7 -1.58 9.59 8.22
C ILE A 7 -0.14 9.77 8.70
N ALA A 8 0.04 10.21 9.94
CA ALA A 8 1.35 10.54 10.51
C ALA A 8 2.28 9.32 10.60
N LEU A 9 1.74 8.11 10.73
CA LEU A 9 2.51 6.86 10.72
C LEU A 9 2.47 6.14 9.38
N GLY A 10 1.31 6.14 8.70
CA GLY A 10 1.10 5.43 7.44
C GLY A 10 1.85 6.02 6.25
N CYS A 11 1.93 7.35 6.15
CA CYS A 11 2.73 8.01 5.11
C CYS A 11 4.23 7.72 5.23
N PRO A 12 4.88 7.91 6.40
CA PRO A 12 6.30 7.57 6.54
C PRO A 12 6.56 6.07 6.44
N ALA A 13 5.65 5.21 6.92
CA ALA A 13 5.78 3.76 6.73
C ALA A 13 5.75 3.38 5.24
N ALA A 14 4.81 3.91 4.46
CA ALA A 14 4.75 3.67 3.03
C ALA A 14 5.98 4.22 2.29
N PHE A 15 6.47 5.39 2.69
CA PHE A 15 7.71 5.96 2.17
C PHE A 15 8.93 5.06 2.46
N LEU A 16 9.04 4.54 3.69
CA LEU A 16 10.12 3.62 4.07
C LEU A 16 10.07 2.32 3.25
N ILE A 17 8.88 1.76 2.99
CA ILE A 17 8.72 0.58 2.13
C ILE A 17 9.21 0.86 0.70
N LEU A 18 8.87 2.04 0.15
CA LEU A 18 9.30 2.43 -1.20
C LEU A 18 10.80 2.75 -1.30
N TYR A 19 11.34 3.36 -0.24
CA TYR A 19 12.76 3.71 -0.13
C TYR A 19 13.63 2.46 0.03
N TYR A 20 13.27 1.57 0.96
CA TYR A 20 13.99 0.32 1.23
C TYR A 20 13.55 -0.85 0.35
N ARG A 21 12.83 -0.62 -0.76
CA ARG A 21 12.31 -1.68 -1.64
C ARG A 21 13.37 -2.69 -2.09
N ARG A 22 14.61 -2.24 -2.33
CA ARG A 22 15.73 -3.11 -2.72
C ARG A 22 16.21 -3.98 -1.58
N ALA A 23 16.39 -3.40 -0.39
CA ALA A 23 16.77 -4.14 0.81
C ALA A 23 15.68 -5.15 1.22
N ILE A 24 14.40 -4.77 1.10
CA ILE A 24 13.26 -5.66 1.34
C ILE A 24 13.26 -6.83 0.34
N ARG A 25 13.53 -6.56 -0.94
CA ARG A 25 13.68 -7.62 -1.95
C ARG A 25 14.85 -8.55 -1.64
N GLU A 26 16.01 -8.01 -1.28
CA GLU A 26 17.19 -8.81 -0.92
C GLU A 26 16.96 -9.65 0.34
N PHE A 27 16.15 -9.16 1.28
CA PHE A 27 15.81 -9.88 2.50
C PHE A 27 14.77 -10.99 2.27
N ILE A 28 13.73 -10.73 1.47
CA ILE A 28 12.65 -11.68 1.19
C ILE A 28 13.08 -12.71 0.13
N GLY A 29 14.04 -12.37 -0.73
CA GLY A 29 14.38 -13.14 -1.91
C GLY A 29 13.36 -12.95 -3.02
N ASN A 30 13.58 -13.63 -4.15
CA ASN A 30 12.63 -13.58 -5.26
C ASN A 30 11.40 -14.43 -4.89
N VAL A 31 10.22 -13.81 -4.94
CA VAL A 31 8.96 -14.49 -4.70
C VAL A 31 8.48 -15.03 -6.04
N ASP A 32 8.41 -16.36 -6.19
CA ASP A 32 8.04 -17.05 -7.44
C ASP A 32 6.68 -16.57 -7.98
N PHE A 33 5.71 -16.31 -7.10
CA PHE A 33 4.42 -15.73 -7.48
C PHE A 33 4.56 -14.35 -8.11
N ALA A 34 5.41 -13.49 -7.55
CA ALA A 34 5.60 -12.13 -8.05
C ALA A 34 6.37 -12.13 -9.38
N GLU A 35 7.36 -13.00 -9.55
CA GLU A 35 8.11 -13.11 -10.81
C GLU A 35 7.29 -13.75 -11.93
N SER A 36 6.43 -14.73 -11.61
CA SER A 36 5.52 -15.34 -12.57
C SER A 36 4.44 -14.36 -13.07
N PHE A 37 3.93 -13.47 -12.21
CA PHE A 37 2.83 -12.56 -12.56
C PHE A 37 3.30 -11.21 -13.13
N LEU A 38 4.47 -10.72 -12.69
CA LEU A 38 4.99 -9.39 -13.04
C LEU A 38 6.27 -9.45 -13.91
N GLY A 39 6.80 -10.65 -14.18
CA GLY A 39 7.98 -10.86 -15.02
C GLY A 39 9.31 -10.75 -14.28
N ALA A 40 10.42 -10.68 -15.03
CA ALA A 40 11.77 -10.59 -14.48
C ALA A 40 11.93 -9.34 -13.59
N GLY A 41 12.21 -9.55 -12.30
CA GLY A 41 12.22 -8.45 -11.31
C GLY A 41 10.86 -8.12 -10.70
N GLY A 42 9.85 -8.97 -10.93
CA GLY A 42 8.48 -8.82 -10.45
C GLY A 42 8.38 -8.63 -8.94
N THR A 43 9.29 -9.24 -8.17
CA THR A 43 9.39 -9.02 -6.72
C THR A 43 9.63 -7.54 -6.36
N ASN A 44 10.46 -6.82 -7.12
CA ASN A 44 10.68 -5.38 -6.89
C ASN A 44 9.41 -4.56 -7.21
N THR A 45 8.74 -4.92 -8.32
CA THR A 45 7.48 -4.29 -8.71
C THR A 45 6.38 -4.56 -7.68
N PHE A 46 6.33 -5.76 -7.10
CA PHE A 46 5.39 -6.13 -6.06
C PHE A 46 5.59 -5.30 -4.79
N VAL A 47 6.83 -5.13 -4.34
CA VAL A 47 7.13 -4.29 -3.15
C VAL A 47 6.76 -2.82 -3.41
N VAL A 48 7.00 -2.31 -4.63
CA VAL A 48 6.56 -0.96 -5.02
C VAL A 48 5.03 -0.86 -5.02
N LEU A 49 4.35 -1.85 -5.59
CA LEU A 49 2.89 -1.88 -5.64
C LEU A 49 2.31 -1.90 -4.21
N LEU A 50 2.90 -2.68 -3.32
CA LEU A 50 2.52 -2.77 -1.91
C LEU A 50 2.74 -1.42 -1.21
N GLY A 51 3.89 -0.79 -1.38
CA GLY A 51 4.18 0.53 -0.81
C GLY A 51 3.22 1.62 -1.30
N ILE A 52 2.92 1.65 -2.60
CA ILE A 52 1.93 2.57 -3.19
C ILE A 52 0.53 2.29 -2.64
N LEU A 53 0.13 1.02 -2.53
CA LEU A 53 -1.16 0.64 -1.98
C LEU A 53 -1.30 1.07 -0.51
N THR A 54 -0.26 0.85 0.30
CA THR A 54 -0.22 1.31 1.70
C THR A 54 -0.28 2.83 1.80
N PHE A 55 0.37 3.56 0.88
CA PHE A 55 0.30 5.02 0.82
C PHE A 55 -1.13 5.50 0.49
N ILE A 56 -1.75 4.92 -0.53
CA ILE A 56 -3.12 5.24 -0.95
C ILE A 56 -4.10 4.94 0.18
N LEU A 57 -4.00 3.77 0.82
CA LEU A 57 -4.87 3.38 1.95
C LEU A 57 -4.71 4.34 3.13
N SER A 58 -3.48 4.72 3.46
CA SER A 58 -3.19 5.68 4.55
C SER A 58 -3.79 7.06 4.25
N LEU A 59 -3.68 7.53 3.00
CA LEU A 59 -4.33 8.77 2.56
C LEU A 59 -5.85 8.67 2.59
N MET A 60 -6.43 7.60 2.06
CA MET A 60 -7.88 7.40 2.03
C MET A 60 -8.49 7.33 3.43
N TYR A 61 -7.81 6.64 4.36
CA TYR A 61 -8.23 6.56 5.76
C TYR A 61 -8.10 7.92 6.46
N GLY A 62 -7.00 8.62 6.18
CA GLY A 62 -6.71 9.95 6.71
C GLY A 62 -7.72 11.02 6.31
N PHE A 63 -8.04 11.09 5.02
CA PHE A 63 -9.03 12.02 4.47
C PHE A 63 -10.48 11.65 4.81
N GLY A 64 -10.71 10.46 5.40
CA GLY A 64 -12.06 9.92 5.60
C GLY A 64 -12.76 9.56 4.29
N ALA A 65 -12.08 9.66 3.14
CA ALA A 65 -12.60 9.28 1.82
C ALA A 65 -12.94 7.78 1.76
N LEU A 66 -12.25 6.95 2.54
CA LEU A 66 -12.56 5.52 2.70
C LEU A 66 -13.98 5.31 3.26
N GLN A 67 -14.39 6.13 4.22
CA GLN A 67 -15.74 6.11 4.79
C GLN A 67 -16.76 6.65 3.80
N SER A 68 -16.44 7.73 3.08
CA SER A 68 -17.31 8.30 2.04
C SER A 68 -17.51 7.37 0.84
N LEU A 69 -16.47 6.64 0.42
CA LEU A 69 -16.54 5.64 -0.64
C LEU A 69 -17.28 4.37 -0.19
N LEU A 70 -17.03 3.88 1.03
CA LEU A 70 -17.79 2.75 1.57
C LEU A 70 -19.27 3.11 1.67
N ILE A 71 -19.62 4.26 2.27
CA ILE A 71 -21.02 4.68 2.39
C ILE A 71 -21.64 4.99 1.01
N GLY A 72 -20.91 5.65 0.11
CA GLY A 72 -21.41 6.00 -1.22
C GLY A 72 -21.54 4.83 -2.19
N SER A 73 -20.69 3.81 -2.06
CA SER A 73 -20.77 2.59 -2.88
C SER A 73 -21.69 1.54 -2.26
N PHE A 74 -21.61 1.25 -0.96
CA PHE A 74 -22.50 0.28 -0.31
C PHE A 74 -23.91 0.82 -0.06
N GLY A 75 -24.08 2.11 0.25
CA GLY A 75 -25.39 2.74 0.45
C GLY A 75 -26.19 2.96 -0.84
N ARG A 76 -25.67 2.52 -1.99
CA ARG A 76 -26.41 2.44 -3.26
C ARG A 76 -26.88 1.01 -3.58
N PHE A 77 -26.36 0.01 -2.87
CA PHE A 77 -26.74 -1.40 -3.00
C PHE A 77 -27.70 -1.87 -1.90
N PHE A 78 -27.90 -1.07 -0.85
CA PHE A 78 -28.97 -1.17 0.16
C PHE A 78 -29.73 0.15 0.20
#